data_AF-A0A1H9DTZ8-F1
#
_entry.id   AF-A0A1H9DTZ8-F1
#
_cell.length_a   1.000
_cell.length_b   1.000
_cell.length_c   1.000
_cell.angle_alpha   90.00
_cell.angle_beta   90.00
_cell.angle_gamma   90.00
#
_symmetry.space_group_name_H-M   'P 1'
#
loop_
_entity.id
_entity.type
_entity.pdbx_description
1 polymer ?
#
loop_
_entity_poly.entity_id
_entity_poly.type
_entity_poly.pdbx_seq_one_letter_code
_entity_poly.pdbx_strand_id
1 'polypeptide(L)'
;MHVLSEIRLTFNQDRPQSHEDGHEDDGAGLAVQEAKPILQAPPMYKVVLFNDDYTPMDFVVEVLETFFNLNRELATKIMLTVHTEGRAVCGLFTRDIAETKAMQVNQYARESQHPLLCEIEKDG
;
A
#
# COMPACT_ATOMS: atom_id res chain seq x y z
N MET A 1 -32.76 -29.19 5.86
CA MET A 1 -33.39 -27.86 5.99
C MET A 1 -32.36 -26.92 6.61
N HIS A 2 -31.89 -25.94 5.84
CA HIS A 2 -31.47 -24.60 6.24
C HIS A 2 -31.23 -23.86 4.92
N VAL A 3 -32.04 -22.84 4.65
CA VAL A 3 -31.99 -22.06 3.41
C VAL A 3 -31.11 -20.84 3.63
N LEU A 4 -30.09 -20.66 2.80
CA LEU A 4 -29.41 -19.38 2.64
C LEU A 4 -29.97 -18.72 1.38
N SER A 5 -30.61 -17.56 1.56
CA SER A 5 -31.19 -16.79 0.47
C SER A 5 -30.09 -16.00 -0.25
N GLU A 6 -29.76 -16.40 -1.48
CA GLU A 6 -28.89 -15.58 -2.33
C GLU A 6 -29.64 -14.33 -2.80
N ILE A 7 -29.10 -13.15 -2.46
CA ILE A 7 -29.61 -11.86 -2.91
C ILE A 7 -29.29 -11.70 -4.40
N ARG A 8 -30.31 -11.89 -5.23
CA ARG A 8 -30.20 -11.79 -6.69
C ARG A 8 -30.50 -10.36 -7.14
N LEU A 9 -29.47 -9.54 -7.27
CA LEU A 9 -29.56 -8.20 -7.87
C LEU A 9 -29.91 -8.32 -9.36
N THR A 10 -31.18 -8.12 -9.70
CA THR A 10 -31.66 -8.05 -11.09
C THR A 10 -31.27 -6.71 -11.71
N PHE A 11 -30.26 -6.71 -12.57
CA PHE A 11 -29.96 -5.58 -13.45
C PHE A 11 -31.07 -5.52 -14.53
N ASN A 12 -31.77 -4.39 -14.64
CA ASN A 12 -32.86 -4.25 -15.61
C ASN A 12 -32.34 -4.39 -17.04
N GLN A 13 -33.00 -5.25 -17.81
CA GLN A 13 -32.69 -5.51 -19.21
C GLN A 13 -33.90 -5.06 -20.04
N ASP A 14 -33.79 -3.92 -20.72
CA ASP A 14 -34.84 -3.40 -21.61
C ASP A 14 -34.31 -3.16 -23.04
N ARG A 15 -34.82 -3.98 -23.95
CA ARG A 15 -34.85 -3.90 -25.44
C ARG A 15 -36.00 -4.84 -25.87
N PRO A 16 -36.69 -4.70 -27.02
CA PRO A 16 -36.33 -4.03 -28.28
C PRO A 16 -36.78 -2.54 -28.30
N GLN A 17 -36.99 -1.78 -29.40
CA GLN A 17 -37.06 -2.09 -30.84
C GLN A 17 -36.65 -0.88 -31.72
N SER A 18 -36.63 -1.08 -33.05
CA SER A 18 -36.34 -0.10 -34.10
C SER A 18 -37.61 0.60 -34.63
N HIS A 19 -37.53 1.92 -34.80
CA HIS A 19 -38.38 2.69 -35.74
C HIS A 19 -37.51 3.78 -36.39
N GLU A 20 -37.53 3.82 -37.73
CA GLU A 20 -37.07 4.97 -38.51
C GLU A 20 -38.29 5.86 -38.78
N ASP A 21 -38.17 7.15 -38.53
CA ASP A 21 -38.87 8.20 -39.28
C ASP A 21 -38.16 9.54 -39.07
N GLY A 22 -38.09 10.36 -40.10
CA GLY A 22 -37.22 11.54 -40.13
C GLY A 22 -37.91 12.85 -39.72
N HIS A 23 -37.19 13.69 -38.98
CA HIS A 23 -37.42 15.14 -38.99
C HIS A 23 -36.12 15.89 -38.77
N GLU A 24 -35.87 16.89 -39.62
CA GLU A 24 -34.85 17.91 -39.40
C GLU A 24 -35.46 18.97 -38.48
N ASP A 25 -34.82 19.26 -37.34
CA ASP A 25 -35.13 20.43 -36.51
C ASP A 25 -33.85 20.98 -35.86
N ASP A 26 -33.76 22.30 -35.80
CA ASP A 26 -32.55 23.05 -35.45
C ASP A 26 -32.32 23.06 -33.94
N GLY A 27 -31.40 22.22 -33.47
CA GLY A 27 -31.12 22.09 -32.04
C GLY A 27 -29.77 21.44 -31.74
N ALA A 28 -28.66 22.11 -32.08
CA ALA A 28 -27.30 21.69 -31.73
C ALA A 28 -27.02 21.81 -30.22
N GLY A 29 -27.73 21.02 -29.40
CA GLY A 29 -27.46 20.84 -27.99
C GLY A 29 -26.10 20.16 -27.81
N LEU A 30 -25.08 20.93 -27.41
CA LEU A 30 -23.79 20.38 -27.01
C LEU A 30 -24.00 19.48 -25.78
N ALA A 31 -23.98 18.16 -26.01
CA ALA A 31 -23.88 17.18 -24.94
C ALA A 31 -22.50 17.30 -24.28
N VAL A 32 -22.42 18.02 -23.16
CA VAL A 32 -21.21 18.12 -22.36
C VAL A 32 -20.95 16.77 -21.71
N GLN A 33 -19.97 16.03 -22.22
CA GLN A 33 -19.49 14.81 -21.60
C GLN A 33 -18.71 15.17 -20.33
N GLU A 34 -19.05 14.57 -19.19
CA GLU A 34 -18.31 14.77 -17.96
C GLU A 34 -16.87 14.28 -18.12
N ALA A 35 -15.90 15.13 -17.77
CA ALA A 35 -14.49 14.77 -17.85
C ALA A 35 -14.17 13.65 -16.85
N LYS A 36 -13.49 12.60 -17.33
CA LYS A 36 -13.08 11.47 -16.49
C LYS A 36 -12.24 11.98 -15.29
N PRO A 37 -12.57 11.61 -14.04
CA PRO A 37 -11.91 12.16 -12.87
C PRO A 37 -10.41 11.85 -12.85
N ILE A 38 -9.60 12.86 -12.50
CA ILE A 38 -8.15 12.75 -12.37
C ILE A 38 -7.84 12.02 -11.07
N LEU A 39 -7.36 10.78 -11.17
CA LEU A 39 -6.92 10.00 -10.02
C LEU A 39 -5.51 10.46 -9.61
N GLN A 40 -5.36 10.89 -8.35
CA GLN A 40 -4.04 11.17 -7.76
C GLN A 40 -3.39 9.86 -7.27
N ALA A 41 -2.07 9.78 -7.37
CA ALA A 41 -1.32 8.67 -6.78
C ALA A 41 -1.42 8.73 -5.23
N PRO A 42 -1.47 7.58 -4.53
CA PRO A 42 -1.50 7.56 -3.08
C PRO A 42 -0.21 8.13 -2.47
N PRO A 43 -0.27 8.77 -1.29
CA PRO A 43 0.94 9.23 -0.60
C PRO A 43 1.81 8.06 -0.17
N MET A 44 3.11 8.18 -0.41
CA MET A 44 4.11 7.20 -0.02
C MET A 44 4.68 7.50 1.37
N TYR A 45 5.16 6.46 2.03
CA TYR A 45 5.71 6.47 3.38
C TYR A 45 7.01 5.65 3.41
N LYS A 46 8.03 6.20 4.06
CA LYS A 46 9.28 5.52 4.38
C LYS A 46 9.05 4.65 5.60
N VAL A 47 9.52 3.41 5.57
CA VAL A 47 9.71 2.60 6.77
C VAL A 47 11.17 2.74 7.20
N VAL A 48 11.39 3.12 8.46
CA VAL A 48 12.69 3.52 8.99
C VAL A 48 13.06 2.64 10.17
N LEU A 49 14.28 2.12 10.19
CA LEU A 49 14.90 1.51 11.37
C LEU A 49 15.83 2.51 12.06
N PHE A 50 15.84 2.48 13.39
CA PHE A 50 16.70 3.31 14.25
C PHE A 50 17.72 2.45 15.00
N ASN A 51 18.89 3.03 15.27
CA ASN A 51 19.98 2.37 15.99
C ASN A 51 19.72 2.30 17.51
N ASP A 52 20.23 1.24 18.12
CA ASP A 52 20.31 1.06 19.57
C ASP A 52 21.55 0.23 19.93
N ASP A 53 21.96 0.24 21.20
CA ASP A 53 23.21 -0.41 21.66
C ASP A 53 23.04 -1.90 22.05
N TYR A 54 21.85 -2.49 21.90
CA TYR A 54 21.50 -3.82 22.44
C TYR A 54 21.02 -4.83 21.39
N THR A 55 20.44 -4.38 20.28
CA THR A 55 19.98 -5.27 19.20
C THR A 55 21.18 -5.84 18.42
N PRO A 56 21.33 -7.17 18.30
CA PRO A 56 22.42 -7.78 17.55
C PRO A 56 22.37 -7.43 16.06
N MET A 57 23.54 -7.19 15.45
CA MET A 57 23.65 -6.91 14.01
C MET A 57 22.98 -7.97 13.14
N ASP A 58 23.21 -9.26 13.43
CA ASP A 58 22.60 -10.36 12.68
C ASP A 58 21.07 -10.37 12.74
N PHE A 59 20.48 -9.95 13.87
CA PHE A 59 19.03 -9.82 14.02
C PHE A 59 18.48 -8.70 13.12
N VAL A 60 19.17 -7.56 13.02
CA VAL A 60 18.78 -6.47 12.10
C VAL A 60 18.84 -6.94 10.65
N VAL A 61 19.84 -7.74 10.28
CA VAL A 61 19.91 -8.32 8.92
C VAL A 61 18.77 -9.32 8.69
N GLU A 62 18.46 -10.20 9.65
CA GLU A 62 17.33 -11.15 9.57
C GLU A 62 15.98 -10.43 9.42
N VAL A 63 15.76 -9.33 10.15
CA VAL A 63 14.58 -8.46 10.02
C VAL A 63 14.46 -7.90 8.60
N LEU A 64 15.57 -7.44 8.02
CA LEU A 64 15.63 -6.88 6.67
C LEU A 64 15.39 -7.94 5.58
N GLU A 65 15.92 -9.15 5.76
CA GLU A 65 15.69 -10.29 4.86
C GLU A 65 14.22 -10.76 4.93
N THR A 66 13.66 -10.86 6.15
CA THR A 66 12.32 -11.43 6.40
C THR A 66 11.18 -10.48 6.03
N PHE A 67 11.21 -9.24 6.54
CA PHE A 67 10.07 -8.31 6.42
C PHE A 67 10.17 -7.38 5.20
N PHE A 68 11.35 -7.23 4.60
CA PHE A 68 11.56 -6.35 3.44
C PHE A 68 12.03 -7.12 2.19
N ASN A 69 12.19 -8.45 2.28
CA ASN A 69 12.59 -9.34 1.18
C ASN A 69 13.91 -8.90 0.52
N LEU A 70 14.82 -8.31 1.30
CA LEU A 70 16.15 -7.94 0.84
C LEU A 70 17.05 -9.18 0.82
N ASN A 71 18.06 -9.16 -0.03
CA ASN A 71 19.13 -10.16 0.04
C ASN A 71 20.13 -9.81 1.16
N ARG A 72 20.89 -10.80 1.62
CA ARG A 72 21.89 -10.66 2.69
C ARG A 72 22.85 -9.48 2.49
N GLU A 73 23.32 -9.23 1.27
CA GLU A 73 24.28 -8.16 0.96
C GLU A 73 23.67 -6.77 1.18
N LEU A 74 22.47 -6.53 0.64
CA LEU A 74 21.76 -5.26 0.79
C LEU A 74 21.25 -5.07 2.23
N ALA A 75 20.76 -6.13 2.86
CA ALA A 75 20.36 -6.11 4.26
C ALA A 75 21.55 -5.78 5.19
N THR A 76 22.72 -6.38 4.96
CA THR A 76 23.96 -6.06 5.70
C THR A 76 24.37 -4.60 5.49
N LYS A 77 24.28 -4.08 4.25
CA LYS A 77 24.58 -2.67 3.96
C LYS A 77 23.65 -1.71 4.71
N ILE A 78 22.34 -1.98 4.71
CA ILE A 78 21.35 -1.14 5.42
C ILE A 78 21.54 -1.25 6.93
N MET A 79 21.81 -2.43 7.47
CA MET A 79 22.14 -2.62 8.89
C MET A 79 23.37 -1.79 9.30
N LEU A 80 24.44 -1.80 8.49
CA LEU A 80 25.61 -0.96 8.74
C LEU A 80 25.26 0.54 8.71
N THR A 81 24.44 0.99 7.76
CA THR A 81 23.93 2.37 7.72
C THR A 81 23.14 2.72 8.98
N VAL A 82 22.24 1.85 9.47
CA VAL A 82 21.55 2.06 10.76
C VAL A 82 22.59 2.26 11.86
N HIS A 83 23.56 1.34 11.98
CA HIS A 83 24.57 1.37 13.02
C HIS A 83 25.47 2.63 12.99
N THR A 84 25.91 3.08 11.81
CA THR A 84 26.85 4.20 11.69
C THR A 84 26.19 5.57 11.58
N GLU A 85 24.97 5.65 11.04
CA GLU A 85 24.26 6.92 10.79
C GLU A 85 23.06 7.12 11.74
N GLY A 86 22.80 6.16 12.63
CA GLY A 86 21.74 6.19 13.63
C GLY A 86 20.36 5.78 13.13
N ARG A 87 20.15 5.72 11.80
CA ARG A 87 18.90 5.29 11.16
C ARG A 87 19.08 4.98 9.68
N ALA A 88 18.20 4.17 9.10
CA ALA A 88 18.15 3.93 7.66
C ALA A 88 16.71 3.72 7.15
N VAL A 89 16.45 4.06 5.88
CA VAL A 89 15.18 3.73 5.21
C VAL A 89 15.26 2.31 4.66
N CYS A 90 14.33 1.45 5.08
CA CYS A 90 14.24 0.05 4.67
C CYS A 90 13.37 -0.15 3.42
N GLY A 91 12.45 0.77 3.14
CA GLY A 91 11.64 0.77 1.92
C GLY A 91 10.62 1.91 1.87
N LEU A 92 10.00 2.09 0.71
CA LEU A 92 8.91 3.02 0.43
C LEU A 92 7.63 2.26 0.10
N PHE A 93 6.53 2.56 0.79
CA PHE A 93 5.25 1.86 0.64
C PHE A 93 4.07 2.84 0.73
N THR A 94 2.86 2.39 0.38
CA THR A 94 1.64 3.11 0.79
C THR A 94 1.47 3.00 2.31
N ARG A 95 0.71 3.94 2.88
CA ARG A 95 0.53 4.08 4.34
C ARG A 95 0.25 2.75 5.05
N ASP A 96 -0.80 2.03 4.67
CA ASP A 96 -1.26 0.82 5.35
C ASP A 96 -0.20 -0.30 5.33
N ILE A 97 0.56 -0.42 4.24
CA ILE A 97 1.66 -1.37 4.10
C ILE A 97 2.83 -0.95 4.99
N ALA A 98 3.15 0.35 5.05
CA ALA A 98 4.20 0.88 5.90
C ALA A 98 3.87 0.66 7.39
N GLU A 99 2.65 1.01 7.83
CA GLU A 99 2.15 0.78 9.20
C GLU A 99 2.22 -0.71 9.57
N THR A 100 1.77 -1.59 8.66
CA THR A 100 1.82 -3.05 8.87
C THR A 100 3.25 -3.56 9.03
N LYS A 101 4.20 -3.13 8.18
CA LYS A 101 5.60 -3.56 8.25
C LYS A 101 6.27 -3.08 9.54
N ALA A 102 6.10 -1.80 9.91
CA ALA A 102 6.68 -1.27 11.15
C ALA A 102 6.12 -2.01 12.38
N MET A 103 4.81 -2.28 12.42
CA MET A 103 4.18 -3.06 13.48
C MET A 103 4.75 -4.49 13.57
N GLN A 104 4.88 -5.19 12.42
CA GLN A 104 5.44 -6.55 12.37
C GLN A 104 6.88 -6.61 12.88
N VAL A 105 7.72 -5.67 12.46
CA VAL A 105 9.13 -5.58 12.90
C VAL A 105 9.22 -5.30 14.40
N ASN A 106 8.47 -4.32 14.91
CA ASN A 106 8.46 -3.97 16.34
C ASN A 106 7.95 -5.11 17.22
N GLN A 107 6.91 -5.84 16.76
CA GLN A 107 6.40 -7.01 17.46
C GLN A 107 7.46 -8.11 17.51
N TYR A 108 8.10 -8.43 16.38
CA TYR A 108 9.12 -9.46 16.30
C TYR A 108 10.36 -9.13 17.15
N ALA A 109 10.81 -7.87 17.14
CA ALA A 109 11.88 -7.38 18.01
C ALA A 109 11.53 -7.58 19.50
N ARG A 110 10.32 -7.19 19.90
CA ARG A 110 9.84 -7.36 21.29
C ARG A 110 9.73 -8.83 21.70
N GLU A 111 9.23 -9.70 20.83
CA GLU A 111 9.15 -11.14 21.06
C GLU A 111 10.55 -11.77 21.19
N SER A 112 11.52 -11.23 20.44
CA SER A 112 12.95 -11.61 20.48
C SER A 112 13.76 -10.90 21.58
N GLN A 113 13.10 -10.12 22.45
CA GLN A 113 13.70 -9.36 23.55
C GLN A 113 14.72 -8.29 23.14
N HIS A 114 14.57 -7.72 21.94
CA HIS A 114 15.39 -6.62 21.42
C HIS A 114 14.62 -5.28 21.42
N PRO A 115 15.27 -4.15 21.73
CA PRO A 115 14.62 -2.83 21.77
C PRO A 115 14.56 -2.13 20.40
N LEU A 116 14.90 -2.83 19.31
CA LEU A 116 14.90 -2.30 17.93
C LEU A 116 13.61 -1.53 17.60
N LEU A 117 13.76 -0.28 17.18
CA LEU A 117 12.64 0.59 16.83
C LEU A 117 12.50 0.72 15.30
N CYS A 118 11.28 0.48 14.81
CA CYS A 118 10.85 0.72 13.46
C CYS A 118 9.66 1.69 13.43
N GLU A 119 9.75 2.79 12.68
CA GLU A 119 8.67 3.75 12.50
C GLU A 119 8.38 4.03 11.02
N ILE A 120 7.33 4.84 10.77
CA ILE A 120 7.02 5.33 9.43
C ILE A 120 7.08 6.86 9.36
N GLU A 121 7.60 7.37 8.25
CA GLU A 121 7.63 8.79 7.96
C GLU A 121 6.94 9.04 6.63
N LYS A 122 6.19 10.14 6.52
CA LYS A 122 5.61 10.54 5.23
C LYS A 122 6.73 10.86 4.24
N ASP A 123 6.65 10.34 3.02
CA ASP A 123 7.53 10.81 1.95
C ASP A 123 7.13 12.23 1.51
N GLY A 124 8.12 13.03 1.10
CA GLY A 124 8.06 14.50 1.03
C GLY A 124 7.03 15.04 0.05
#